data_AF-A0A7V2FZA6-F1
#
_entry.id   AF-A0A7V2FZA6-F1
#
_cell.length_a   1.000
_cell.length_b   1.000
_cell.length_c   1.000
_cell.angle_alpha   90.00
_cell.angle_beta   90.00
_cell.angle_gamma   90.00
#
_symmetry.space_group_name_H-M   'P 1'
#
loop_
_entity.id
_entity.type
_entity.pdbx_description
1 polymer ?
#
loop_
_entity_poly.entity_id
_entity_poly.type
_entity_poly.pdbx_seq_one_letter_code
_entity_poly.pdbx_strand_id
1 'polypeptide(L)'
;MHSARFLWCGTAVCAACSSALADRFSQYGPPHNPFVVGQLPSIGAGSFGTAFDALADGRLVAVTGNGVYLERGPLANAYDLVANFDAAAMGGSVDPAFVRVSPSGGTIAVGGGFAKPVAVFPLAALGSPGSPSMLTSTSAGGSTKYFSVPHFDGEWFDDTRLALTAGTYGGDAHVTLLDASGDPTAPLNPTVIDGIDGASSGVAFDAAGRLFTGNGFDNSPGAPGTSDTGTIRAFEPSDWQAALG
;
A
#
# COMPACT_ATOMS: atom_id res chain seq x y z
N MET A 1 25.01 -8.39 52.78
CA MET A 1 25.30 -7.63 51.55
C MET A 1 25.58 -8.62 50.42
N HIS A 2 24.56 -9.06 49.69
CA HIS A 2 24.72 -9.90 48.49
C HIS A 2 23.91 -9.23 47.37
N SER A 3 24.62 -8.71 46.37
CA SER A 3 24.06 -8.06 45.19
C SER A 3 24.04 -9.09 44.07
N ALA A 4 22.85 -9.56 43.71
CA ALA A 4 22.65 -10.47 42.58
C ALA A 4 22.51 -9.63 41.30
N ARG A 5 23.49 -9.74 40.40
CA ARG A 5 23.40 -9.19 39.04
C ARG A 5 22.64 -10.18 38.17
N PHE A 6 21.42 -9.81 37.80
CA PHE A 6 20.64 -10.52 36.78
C PHE A 6 21.15 -10.09 35.40
N LEU A 7 21.77 -11.02 34.68
CA LEU A 7 22.23 -10.81 33.31
C LEU A 7 21.05 -11.11 32.37
N TRP A 8 20.44 -10.08 31.80
CA TRP A 8 19.42 -10.22 30.77
C TRP A 8 20.11 -10.56 29.45
N CYS A 9 20.03 -11.82 29.03
CA CYS A 9 20.45 -12.23 27.69
C CYS A 9 19.26 -12.01 26.77
N GLY A 10 19.20 -10.84 26.12
CA GLY A 10 18.18 -10.53 25.14
C GLY A 10 18.38 -11.38 23.88
N THR A 11 17.47 -12.30 23.62
CA THR A 11 17.42 -13.04 22.36
C THR A 11 17.06 -12.07 21.25
N ALA A 12 18.02 -11.74 20.39
CA ALA A 12 17.74 -10.98 19.17
C ALA A 12 16.86 -11.84 18.26
N VAL A 13 15.56 -11.53 18.22
CA VAL A 13 14.65 -12.10 17.22
C VAL A 13 15.02 -11.43 15.90
N CYS A 14 15.84 -12.07 15.09
CA CYS A 14 15.92 -11.73 13.68
C CYS A 14 14.56 -12.08 13.07
N ALA A 15 13.67 -11.09 12.98
CA ALA A 15 12.51 -11.19 12.11
C ALA A 15 13.06 -11.43 10.70
N ALA A 16 12.93 -12.67 10.22
CA ALA A 16 13.24 -12.97 8.83
C ALA A 16 12.33 -12.09 8.00
N CYS A 17 12.90 -11.08 7.33
CA CYS A 17 12.19 -10.40 6.26
C CYS A 17 11.79 -11.51 5.30
N SER A 18 10.49 -11.78 5.20
CA SER A 18 9.92 -12.60 4.14
C SER A 18 10.56 -12.08 2.86
N SER A 19 11.32 -12.96 2.19
CA SER A 19 12.08 -12.64 0.98
C SER A 19 11.28 -11.67 0.14
N ALA A 20 11.84 -10.47 -0.09
CA ALA A 20 11.23 -9.42 -0.91
C ALA A 20 10.49 -10.10 -2.05
N LEU A 21 9.16 -9.91 -2.08
CA LEU A 21 8.24 -10.66 -2.92
C LEU A 21 8.86 -10.80 -4.30
N ALA A 22 9.36 -12.00 -4.60
CA ALA A 22 10.08 -12.27 -5.83
C ALA A 22 9.22 -11.74 -6.98
N ASP A 23 9.83 -10.86 -7.78
CA ASP A 23 9.28 -10.15 -8.94
C ASP A 23 7.93 -10.71 -9.41
N ARG A 24 6.83 -10.31 -8.75
CA ARG A 24 5.49 -10.85 -9.06
C ARG A 24 5.04 -10.44 -10.47
N PHE A 25 5.74 -9.47 -11.05
CA PHE A 25 5.60 -9.00 -12.42
C PHE A 25 6.59 -9.63 -13.40
N SER A 26 7.47 -10.55 -12.96
CA SER A 26 8.42 -11.25 -13.86
C SER A 26 7.72 -12.00 -14.99
N GLN A 27 6.46 -12.37 -14.79
CA GLN A 27 5.60 -12.99 -15.81
C GLN A 27 5.03 -11.97 -16.80
N TYR A 28 4.94 -10.70 -16.40
CA TYR A 28 4.39 -9.57 -17.16
C TYR A 28 5.53 -8.73 -17.74
N GLY A 29 6.34 -9.33 -18.60
CA GLY A 29 7.44 -8.65 -19.30
C GLY A 29 7.95 -9.44 -20.52
N PRO A 30 8.68 -8.83 -21.46
CA PRO A 30 9.19 -9.53 -22.64
C PRO A 30 9.99 -10.79 -22.25
N PRO A 31 9.76 -11.94 -22.92
CA PRO A 31 9.02 -12.13 -24.17
C PRO A 31 7.50 -12.34 -24.02
N HIS A 32 6.93 -12.21 -22.81
CA HIS A 32 5.52 -12.45 -22.54
C HIS A 32 4.61 -11.31 -23.06
N ASN A 33 3.31 -11.61 -23.21
CA ASN A 33 2.29 -10.72 -23.79
C ASN A 33 2.38 -9.31 -23.17
N PRO A 34 2.66 -8.25 -23.96
CA PRO A 34 2.59 -6.90 -23.45
C PRO A 34 1.15 -6.60 -23.01
N PHE A 35 0.98 -5.79 -21.97
CA PHE A 35 -0.32 -5.25 -21.59
C PHE A 35 -0.98 -4.60 -22.80
N VAL A 36 -2.04 -5.20 -23.33
CA VAL A 36 -2.78 -4.63 -24.45
C VAL A 36 -3.77 -3.62 -23.89
N VAL A 37 -3.48 -2.34 -24.11
CA VAL A 37 -4.40 -1.24 -23.83
C VAL A 37 -5.72 -1.52 -24.56
N GLY A 38 -6.80 -1.72 -23.80
CA GLY A 38 -8.11 -2.18 -24.30
C GLY A 38 -8.59 -3.50 -23.68
N GLN A 39 -7.70 -4.24 -23.02
CA GLN A 39 -8.05 -5.46 -22.26
C GLN A 39 -8.08 -5.25 -20.74
N LEU A 40 -7.69 -4.06 -20.28
CA LEU A 40 -7.83 -3.65 -18.88
C LEU A 40 -9.31 -3.37 -18.54
N PRO A 41 -9.70 -3.45 -17.26
CA PRO A 41 -10.99 -2.93 -16.82
C PRO A 41 -11.18 -1.50 -17.32
N SER A 42 -12.35 -1.20 -17.88
CA SER A 42 -12.69 0.17 -18.27
C SER A 42 -12.63 1.09 -17.06
N ILE A 43 -12.14 2.32 -17.25
CA ILE A 43 -12.04 3.29 -16.17
C ILE A 43 -13.42 3.51 -15.55
N GLY A 44 -13.53 3.22 -14.26
CA GLY A 44 -14.78 3.31 -13.50
C GLY A 44 -15.19 4.76 -13.27
N ALA A 45 -16.48 4.97 -12.97
CA ALA A 45 -17.00 6.31 -12.74
C ALA A 45 -16.30 7.01 -11.56
N GLY A 46 -15.78 8.22 -11.80
CA GLY A 46 -15.09 9.02 -10.80
C GLY A 46 -13.61 8.68 -10.61
N SER A 47 -13.03 7.84 -11.47
CA SER A 47 -11.59 7.56 -11.51
C SER A 47 -10.95 8.10 -12.79
N PHE A 48 -9.65 8.39 -12.72
CA PHE A 48 -8.81 8.77 -13.85
C PHE A 48 -7.86 7.65 -14.29
N GLY A 49 -7.86 6.50 -13.61
CA GLY A 49 -6.93 5.41 -13.88
C GLY A 49 -7.37 4.06 -13.33
N THR A 50 -6.46 3.10 -13.44
CA THR A 50 -6.60 1.77 -12.84
C THR A 50 -5.29 1.45 -12.15
N ALA A 51 -5.37 1.09 -10.87
CA ALA A 51 -4.25 0.59 -10.09
C ALA A 51 -4.27 -0.94 -10.08
N PHE A 52 -3.09 -1.56 -10.05
CA PHE A 52 -2.95 -3.01 -10.11
C PHE A 52 -1.92 -3.48 -9.09
N ASP A 53 -2.10 -4.72 -8.64
CA ASP A 53 -1.02 -5.50 -8.03
C ASP A 53 -1.20 -6.99 -8.34
N ALA A 54 -0.13 -7.77 -8.17
CA ALA A 54 -0.10 -9.18 -8.44
C ALA A 54 -0.40 -10.01 -7.18
N LEU A 55 -1.25 -11.02 -7.35
CA LEU A 55 -1.52 -12.06 -6.37
C LEU A 55 -0.43 -13.13 -6.39
N ALA A 56 -0.37 -13.94 -5.33
CA ALA A 56 0.57 -15.05 -5.21
C ALA A 56 0.41 -16.14 -6.28
N ASP A 57 -0.78 -16.24 -6.89
CA ASP A 57 -1.05 -17.19 -7.98
C ASP A 57 -0.73 -16.64 -9.37
N GLY A 58 -0.13 -15.44 -9.45
CA GLY A 58 0.27 -14.79 -10.69
C GLY A 58 -0.84 -14.02 -11.39
N ARG A 59 -2.08 -13.99 -10.87
CA ARG A 59 -3.16 -13.14 -11.39
C ARG A 59 -2.99 -11.70 -10.91
N LEU A 60 -3.57 -10.76 -11.65
CA LEU A 60 -3.66 -9.37 -11.22
C LEU A 60 -4.99 -9.07 -10.52
N VAL A 61 -4.92 -8.32 -9.43
CA VAL A 61 -6.04 -7.54 -8.89
C VAL A 61 -5.96 -6.13 -9.45
N ALA A 62 -7.09 -5.58 -9.87
CA ALA A 62 -7.20 -4.25 -10.45
C ALA A 62 -8.30 -3.47 -9.76
N VAL A 63 -8.10 -2.16 -9.57
CA VAL A 63 -9.10 -1.26 -8.99
C VAL A 63 -9.28 -0.05 -9.89
N THR A 64 -10.53 0.29 -10.18
CA THR A 64 -10.92 1.53 -10.85
C THR A 64 -12.39 1.84 -10.57
N GLY A 65 -12.69 3.12 -10.29
CA GLY A 65 -13.96 3.47 -9.65
C GLY A 65 -14.20 2.59 -8.42
N ASN A 66 -15.45 2.32 -8.07
CA ASN A 66 -15.74 1.46 -6.92
C ASN A 66 -15.53 -0.04 -7.17
N GLY A 67 -15.05 -0.45 -8.35
CA GLY A 67 -14.91 -1.86 -8.71
C GLY A 67 -13.54 -2.43 -8.34
N VAL A 68 -13.55 -3.62 -7.75
CA VAL A 68 -12.37 -4.49 -7.63
C VAL A 68 -12.52 -5.63 -8.63
N TYR A 69 -11.56 -5.73 -9.53
CA TYR A 69 -11.53 -6.70 -10.61
C TYR A 69 -10.40 -7.69 -10.40
N LEU A 70 -10.64 -8.93 -10.78
CA LEU A 70 -9.66 -10.00 -10.70
C LEU A 70 -9.45 -10.60 -12.08
N GLU A 71 -8.19 -10.78 -12.46
CA GLU A 71 -7.86 -11.45 -13.70
C GLU A 71 -8.36 -12.91 -13.67
N ARG A 72 -8.89 -13.41 -14.80
CA ARG A 72 -9.46 -14.77 -14.89
C ARG A 72 -8.42 -15.87 -14.73
N GLY A 73 -7.18 -15.57 -15.09
CA GLY A 73 -6.02 -16.44 -14.96
C GLY A 73 -4.75 -15.61 -15.22
N PRO A 74 -3.58 -16.09 -14.80
CA PRO A 74 -2.33 -15.38 -15.04
C PRO A 74 -2.15 -15.12 -16.54
N LEU A 75 -1.80 -13.89 -16.91
CA LEU A 75 -1.58 -13.45 -18.29
C LEU A 75 -2.82 -13.55 -19.22
N ALA A 76 -4.01 -13.76 -18.66
CA ALA A 76 -5.24 -13.89 -19.44
C ALA A 76 -5.67 -12.55 -20.05
N ASN A 77 -5.28 -11.42 -19.48
CA ASN A 77 -5.72 -10.08 -19.86
C ASN A 77 -7.26 -9.99 -19.94
N ALA A 78 -7.95 -10.67 -19.04
CA ALA A 78 -9.39 -10.69 -18.96
C ALA A 78 -9.79 -10.64 -17.49
N TYR A 79 -10.69 -9.73 -17.14
CA TYR A 79 -10.98 -9.39 -15.75
C TYR A 79 -12.47 -9.52 -15.45
N ASP A 80 -12.77 -10.04 -14.27
CA ASP A 80 -14.13 -10.10 -13.75
C ASP A 80 -14.26 -9.18 -12.54
N LEU A 81 -15.37 -8.44 -12.45
CA LEU A 81 -15.74 -7.70 -11.25
C LEU A 81 -16.04 -8.71 -10.13
N VAL A 82 -15.29 -8.64 -9.05
CA VAL A 82 -15.39 -9.56 -7.92
C VAL A 82 -15.78 -8.88 -6.61
N ALA A 83 -15.62 -7.56 -6.52
CA ALA A 83 -16.18 -6.80 -5.40
C ALA A 83 -16.47 -5.34 -5.77
N ASN A 84 -17.30 -4.69 -4.97
CA ASN A 84 -17.49 -3.25 -4.99
C ASN A 84 -17.19 -2.64 -3.62
N PHE A 85 -16.57 -1.47 -3.60
CA PHE A 85 -16.46 -0.67 -2.39
C PHE A 85 -17.82 -0.09 -1.99
N ASP A 86 -18.10 -0.09 -0.68
CA ASP A 86 -19.14 0.75 -0.12
C ASP A 86 -18.78 2.23 -0.32
N ALA A 87 -19.49 2.88 -1.25
CA ALA A 87 -19.27 4.28 -1.59
C ALA A 87 -19.44 5.22 -0.40
N ALA A 88 -20.29 4.90 0.58
CA ALA A 88 -20.44 5.73 1.77
C ALA A 88 -19.21 5.63 2.67
N ALA A 89 -18.72 4.42 2.93
CA ALA A 89 -17.52 4.18 3.74
C ALA A 89 -16.26 4.74 3.08
N MET A 90 -16.18 4.68 1.75
CA MET A 90 -15.08 5.23 0.97
C MET A 90 -15.20 6.74 0.75
N GLY A 91 -16.36 7.34 1.05
CA GLY A 91 -16.61 8.77 0.85
C GLY A 91 -16.87 9.18 -0.60
N GLY A 92 -17.24 8.26 -1.48
CA GLY A 92 -17.60 8.51 -2.88
C GLY A 92 -17.07 7.44 -3.83
N SER A 93 -16.81 7.84 -5.08
CA SER A 93 -16.03 7.03 -6.02
C SER A 93 -14.56 6.94 -5.61
N VAL A 94 -13.94 5.80 -5.87
CA VAL A 94 -12.50 5.58 -5.72
C VAL A 94 -11.76 6.01 -6.98
N ASP A 95 -10.72 6.80 -6.81
CA ASP A 95 -9.68 7.05 -7.80
C ASP A 95 -8.36 6.56 -7.21
N PRO A 96 -7.97 5.29 -7.47
CA PRO A 96 -7.04 4.60 -6.60
C PRO A 96 -5.64 5.20 -6.70
N ALA A 97 -5.12 5.66 -5.58
CA ALA A 97 -3.72 6.08 -5.45
C ALA A 97 -2.78 4.89 -5.55
N PHE A 98 -3.18 3.75 -4.94
CA PHE A 98 -2.44 2.50 -5.00
C PHE A 98 -3.35 1.29 -4.76
N VAL A 99 -2.86 0.12 -5.15
CA VAL A 99 -3.34 -1.20 -4.72
C VAL A 99 -2.11 -2.00 -4.32
N ARG A 100 -2.15 -2.67 -3.17
CA ARG A 100 -1.06 -3.54 -2.68
C ARG A 100 -1.58 -4.80 -2.00
N VAL A 101 -1.05 -5.93 -2.40
CA VAL A 101 -1.31 -7.27 -1.86
C VAL A 101 -0.20 -7.59 -0.87
N SER A 102 -0.57 -7.96 0.36
CA SER A 102 0.37 -8.21 1.44
C SER A 102 1.37 -9.34 1.10
N PRO A 103 2.48 -9.46 1.85
CA PRO A 103 3.49 -10.48 1.60
C PRO A 103 2.95 -11.91 1.57
N SER A 104 2.05 -12.28 2.51
CA SER A 104 1.38 -13.58 2.50
C SER A 104 0.36 -13.76 1.36
N GLY A 105 -0.04 -12.68 0.69
CA GLY A 105 -1.10 -12.68 -0.33
C GLY A 105 -2.52 -12.70 0.25
N GLY A 106 -2.67 -12.71 1.57
CA GLY A 106 -3.96 -12.85 2.23
C GLY A 106 -4.76 -11.55 2.37
N THR A 107 -4.09 -10.40 2.27
CA THR A 107 -4.68 -9.08 2.54
C THR A 107 -4.42 -8.13 1.38
N ILE A 108 -5.39 -7.28 1.06
CA ILE A 108 -5.28 -6.23 0.04
C ILE A 108 -5.49 -4.88 0.71
N ALA A 109 -4.63 -3.92 0.40
CA ALA A 109 -4.78 -2.50 0.73
C ALA A 109 -5.02 -1.68 -0.54
N VAL A 110 -5.93 -0.71 -0.46
CA VAL A 110 -6.26 0.22 -1.55
C VAL A 110 -6.33 1.63 -0.99
N GLY A 111 -5.46 2.50 -1.50
CA GLY A 111 -5.57 3.94 -1.24
C GLY A 111 -6.66 4.53 -2.12
N GLY A 112 -7.75 5.03 -1.53
CA GLY A 112 -8.92 5.49 -2.27
C GLY A 112 -8.72 6.75 -3.12
N GLY A 113 -7.57 7.41 -2.99
CA GLY A 113 -7.26 8.67 -3.66
C GLY A 113 -7.41 9.89 -2.74
N PHE A 114 -7.43 11.08 -3.35
CA PHE A 114 -7.46 12.34 -2.62
C PHE A 114 -8.66 12.44 -1.66
N ALA A 115 -8.38 12.68 -0.38
CA ALA A 115 -9.37 12.81 0.69
C ALA A 115 -10.30 11.58 0.85
N LYS A 116 -9.81 10.39 0.49
CA LYS A 116 -10.47 9.10 0.70
C LYS A 116 -9.68 8.28 1.73
N PRO A 117 -10.29 7.28 2.37
CA PRO A 117 -9.57 6.39 3.28
C PRO A 117 -8.68 5.38 2.53
N VAL A 118 -7.80 4.71 3.27
CA VAL A 118 -7.19 3.44 2.86
C VAL A 118 -8.14 2.31 3.25
N ALA A 119 -8.58 1.51 2.27
CA ALA A 119 -9.35 0.29 2.52
C ALA A 119 -8.41 -0.91 2.67
N VAL A 120 -8.58 -1.69 3.73
CA VAL A 120 -7.86 -2.95 3.95
C VAL A 120 -8.86 -4.09 4.16
N PHE A 121 -8.74 -5.15 3.38
CA PHE A 121 -9.65 -6.29 3.43
C PHE A 121 -8.92 -7.60 3.09
N PRO A 122 -9.39 -8.75 3.61
CA PRO A 122 -8.82 -10.03 3.24
C PRO A 122 -9.21 -10.40 1.79
N LEU A 123 -8.34 -11.10 1.08
CA LEU A 123 -8.61 -11.63 -0.26
C LEU A 123 -9.90 -12.47 -0.29
N ALA A 124 -10.18 -13.19 0.79
CA ALA A 124 -11.40 -14.01 0.95
C ALA A 124 -12.70 -13.18 1.05
N ALA A 125 -12.62 -11.85 1.21
CA ALA A 125 -13.79 -10.97 1.15
C ALA A 125 -14.27 -10.73 -0.28
N LEU A 126 -13.48 -11.06 -1.29
CA LEU A 126 -13.88 -10.94 -2.69
C LEU A 126 -14.95 -11.98 -3.03
N GLY A 127 -15.91 -11.58 -3.86
CA GLY A 127 -16.91 -12.47 -4.44
C GLY A 127 -16.38 -13.27 -5.63
N SER A 128 -17.30 -13.80 -6.42
CA SER A 128 -16.99 -14.55 -7.65
C SER A 128 -17.48 -13.81 -8.89
N PRO A 129 -16.98 -14.12 -10.09
CA PRO A 129 -17.54 -13.61 -11.33
C PRO A 129 -19.07 -13.77 -11.38
N GLY A 130 -19.78 -12.69 -11.68
CA GLY A 130 -21.26 -12.65 -11.71
C GLY A 130 -21.94 -12.53 -10.34
N SER A 131 -21.19 -12.60 -9.23
CA SER A 131 -21.68 -12.37 -7.87
C SER A 131 -20.62 -11.60 -7.05
N PRO A 132 -20.35 -10.33 -7.41
CA PRO A 132 -19.37 -9.53 -6.69
C PRO A 132 -19.84 -9.26 -5.26
N SER A 133 -18.91 -9.30 -4.30
CA SER A 133 -19.21 -8.95 -2.91
C SER A 133 -19.32 -7.43 -2.74
N MET A 134 -19.97 -7.00 -1.66
CA MET A 134 -19.89 -5.61 -1.20
C MET A 134 -18.87 -5.54 -0.05
N LEU A 135 -17.83 -4.74 -0.23
CA LEU A 135 -16.84 -4.44 0.80
C LEU A 135 -17.45 -3.39 1.72
N THR A 136 -18.03 -3.82 2.84
CA THR A 136 -18.61 -2.94 3.87
C THR A 136 -17.70 -2.81 5.08
N SER A 137 -17.89 -1.74 5.85
CA SER A 137 -17.05 -1.43 7.02
C SER A 137 -17.16 -2.48 8.12
N THR A 138 -16.03 -2.89 8.71
CA THR A 138 -15.99 -3.79 9.89
C THR A 138 -16.75 -3.21 11.09
N SER A 139 -16.77 -1.89 11.24
CA SER A 139 -17.55 -1.22 12.30
C SER A 139 -19.07 -1.39 12.10
N ALA A 140 -19.49 -1.74 10.89
CA ALA A 140 -20.86 -2.12 10.54
C ALA A 140 -21.04 -3.64 10.37
N GLY A 141 -20.10 -4.45 10.86
CA GLY A 141 -20.11 -5.91 10.73
C GLY A 141 -19.64 -6.45 9.37
N GLY A 142 -19.03 -5.60 8.55
CA GLY A 142 -18.48 -5.94 7.25
C GLY A 142 -17.07 -6.56 7.30
N SER A 143 -16.44 -6.67 6.13
CA SER A 143 -15.14 -7.32 5.93
C SER A 143 -13.97 -6.36 5.72
N THR A 144 -14.23 -5.05 5.68
CA THR A 144 -13.24 -4.05 5.24
C THR A 144 -13.00 -3.00 6.29
N LYS A 145 -11.74 -2.72 6.57
CA LYS A 145 -11.32 -1.61 7.44
C LYS A 145 -11.05 -0.39 6.58
N TYR A 146 -11.59 0.76 6.98
CA TYR A 146 -11.39 2.03 6.29
C TYR A 146 -10.64 2.99 7.19
N PHE A 147 -9.35 3.16 6.92
CA PHE A 147 -8.45 4.00 7.70
C PHE A 147 -8.43 5.42 7.11
N SER A 148 -8.90 6.40 7.88
CA SER A 148 -8.87 7.80 7.49
C SER A 148 -7.48 8.41 7.74
N VAL A 149 -6.48 7.95 6.99
CA VAL A 149 -5.09 8.42 7.06
C VAL A 149 -4.62 9.01 5.72
N PRO A 150 -3.80 10.07 5.73
CA PRO A 150 -3.23 10.64 4.51
C PRO A 150 -2.38 9.63 3.74
N HIS A 151 -2.45 9.64 2.41
CA HIS A 151 -1.64 8.78 1.55
C HIS A 151 -1.52 9.32 0.12
N PHE A 152 -0.38 9.08 -0.51
CA PHE A 152 -0.13 9.24 -1.95
C PHE A 152 0.24 7.91 -2.62
N ASP A 153 0.95 7.03 -1.91
CA ASP A 153 1.25 5.65 -2.27
C ASP A 153 1.33 4.79 -0.99
N GLY A 154 1.42 3.47 -1.15
CA GLY A 154 1.63 2.55 -0.04
C GLY A 154 2.43 1.32 -0.43
N GLU A 155 3.11 0.71 0.55
CA GLU A 155 3.83 -0.56 0.39
C GLU A 155 3.80 -1.35 1.69
N TRP A 156 3.59 -2.66 1.61
CA TRP A 156 3.58 -3.50 2.81
C TRP A 156 5.01 -3.72 3.32
N PHE A 157 5.22 -3.41 4.60
CA PHE A 157 6.44 -3.85 5.29
C PHE A 157 6.33 -5.31 5.72
N ASP A 158 5.16 -5.69 6.25
CA ASP A 158 4.78 -7.07 6.58
C ASP A 158 3.27 -7.26 6.39
N ASP A 159 2.70 -8.39 6.84
CA ASP A 159 1.26 -8.67 6.68
C ASP A 159 0.31 -7.80 7.51
N THR A 160 0.85 -6.98 8.41
CA THR A 160 0.09 -6.14 9.35
C THR A 160 0.41 -4.67 9.25
N ARG A 161 1.56 -4.30 8.67
CA ARG A 161 2.07 -2.93 8.63
C ARG A 161 2.26 -2.44 7.21
N LEU A 162 1.59 -1.34 6.89
CA LEU A 162 1.60 -0.70 5.58
C LEU A 162 2.29 0.65 5.68
N ALA A 163 3.42 0.82 4.99
CA ALA A 163 4.06 2.12 4.86
C ALA A 163 3.23 2.99 3.90
N LEU A 164 3.02 4.24 4.25
CA LEU A 164 2.26 5.20 3.46
C LEU A 164 3.07 6.46 3.27
N THR A 165 3.25 6.89 2.02
CA THR A 165 3.78 8.22 1.73
C THR A 165 2.67 9.25 1.88
N ALA A 166 2.97 10.38 2.53
CA ALA A 166 2.02 11.44 2.75
C ALA A 166 2.73 12.80 2.80
N GLY A 167 1.95 13.87 2.81
CA GLY A 167 2.46 15.23 2.90
C GLY A 167 1.34 16.25 2.84
N THR A 168 1.71 17.51 3.03
CA THR A 168 0.81 18.65 2.82
C THR A 168 1.26 19.39 1.58
N TYR A 169 0.32 19.85 0.74
CA TYR A 169 0.67 20.70 -0.39
C TYR A 169 1.45 21.94 0.06
N GLY A 170 2.66 22.12 -0.48
CA GLY A 170 3.55 23.22 -0.09
C GLY A 170 4.24 23.05 1.27
N GLY A 171 4.14 21.88 1.91
CA GLY A 171 4.88 21.53 3.11
C GLY A 171 5.68 20.25 2.93
N ASP A 172 6.22 19.74 4.03
CA ASP A 172 7.06 18.54 4.02
C ASP A 172 6.23 17.28 3.80
N ALA A 173 6.80 16.39 3.01
CA ALA A 173 6.38 15.02 2.92
C ALA A 173 7.06 14.14 3.98
N HIS A 174 6.40 13.03 4.27
CA HIS A 174 6.81 12.08 5.28
C HIS A 174 6.32 10.68 4.91
N VAL A 175 6.83 9.68 5.63
CA VAL A 175 6.35 8.29 5.55
C VAL A 175 5.81 7.89 6.91
N THR A 176 4.60 7.33 6.91
CA THR A 176 3.97 6.74 8.11
C THR A 176 3.94 5.23 7.99
N LEU A 177 3.79 4.52 9.12
CA LEU A 177 3.65 3.06 9.15
C LEU A 177 2.34 2.67 9.84
N LEU A 178 1.31 2.38 9.05
CA LEU A 178 -0.02 2.05 9.53
C LEU A 178 -0.07 0.61 10.05
N ASP A 179 -0.53 0.41 11.28
CA ASP A 179 -1.00 -0.90 11.75
C ASP A 179 -2.38 -1.21 11.15
N ALA A 180 -2.37 -1.93 10.05
CA ALA A 180 -3.57 -2.37 9.33
C ALA A 180 -4.35 -3.47 10.06
N SER A 181 -3.73 -4.11 11.07
CA SER A 181 -4.38 -5.11 11.92
C SER A 181 -5.19 -4.47 13.07
N GLY A 182 -4.95 -3.19 13.36
CA GLY A 182 -5.61 -2.41 14.41
C GLY A 182 -7.03 -1.94 14.10
N ASP A 183 -7.54 -1.06 14.98
CA ASP A 183 -8.87 -0.44 14.88
C ASP A 183 -8.84 0.74 13.90
N PRO A 184 -9.65 0.72 12.81
CA PRO A 184 -9.68 1.81 11.84
C PRO A 184 -10.25 3.12 12.38
N THR A 185 -10.98 3.11 13.50
CA THR A 185 -11.53 4.32 14.13
C THR A 185 -10.52 5.05 15.02
N ALA A 186 -9.45 4.37 15.41
CA ALA A 186 -8.35 4.91 16.20
C ALA A 186 -7.01 4.33 15.68
N PRO A 187 -6.61 4.66 14.44
CA PRO A 187 -5.47 4.04 13.80
C PRO A 187 -4.15 4.36 14.52
N LEU A 188 -3.32 3.33 14.71
CA LEU A 188 -1.91 3.51 15.02
C LEU A 188 -1.16 3.72 13.71
N ASN A 189 -0.72 4.96 13.45
CA ASN A 189 -0.02 5.34 12.21
C ASN A 189 1.12 6.33 12.49
N PRO A 190 2.18 5.93 13.20
CA PRO A 190 3.32 6.80 13.50
C PRO A 190 4.05 7.24 12.23
N THR A 191 4.55 8.48 12.24
CA THR A 191 5.56 8.95 11.28
C THR A 191 6.89 8.26 11.56
N VAL A 192 7.47 7.61 10.55
CA VAL A 192 8.74 6.88 10.65
C VAL A 192 9.89 7.55 9.89
N ILE A 193 9.56 8.35 8.87
CA ILE A 193 10.48 9.24 8.17
C ILE A 193 9.79 10.59 8.03
N ASP A 194 10.52 11.67 8.28
CA ASP A 194 10.01 13.06 8.17
C ASP A 194 11.01 13.94 7.41
N GLY A 195 10.62 15.18 7.11
CA GLY A 195 11.48 16.17 6.47
C GLY A 195 11.90 15.79 5.04
N ILE A 196 11.02 15.10 4.31
CA ILE A 196 11.18 14.90 2.88
C ILE A 196 10.61 16.15 2.21
N ASP A 197 11.49 17.06 1.80
CA ASP A 197 11.02 18.27 1.12
C ASP A 197 10.29 17.94 -0.19
N GLY A 198 9.19 18.64 -0.47
CA GLY A 198 8.30 18.40 -1.60
C GLY A 198 7.11 17.48 -1.32
N ALA A 199 6.48 16.94 -2.37
CA ALA A 199 5.44 15.91 -2.25
C ALA A 199 6.05 14.53 -2.49
N SER A 200 5.96 13.63 -1.50
CA SER A 200 6.48 12.27 -1.61
C SER A 200 5.84 11.52 -2.78
N SER A 201 6.67 10.76 -3.49
CA SER A 201 6.23 9.82 -4.52
C SER A 201 6.11 8.42 -3.92
N GLY A 202 6.41 7.37 -4.69
CA GLY A 202 6.20 6.00 -4.24
C GLY A 202 7.01 5.60 -3.01
N VAL A 203 6.63 4.49 -2.39
CA VAL A 203 7.39 3.84 -1.32
C VAL A 203 7.69 2.39 -1.69
N ALA A 204 8.88 1.91 -1.32
CA ALA A 204 9.28 0.53 -1.52
C ALA A 204 10.20 0.05 -0.39
N PHE A 205 10.27 -1.26 -0.20
CA PHE A 205 11.28 -1.91 0.64
C PHE A 205 12.15 -2.84 -0.20
N ASP A 206 13.44 -2.91 0.13
CA ASP A 206 14.29 -3.98 -0.41
C ASP A 206 14.36 -5.20 0.54
N ALA A 207 15.06 -6.24 0.10
CA ALA A 207 15.22 -7.47 0.88
C ALA A 207 16.00 -7.30 2.19
N ALA A 208 16.73 -6.19 2.36
CA ALA A 208 17.40 -5.85 3.62
C ALA A 208 16.51 -5.02 4.56
N GLY A 209 15.27 -4.70 4.14
CA GLY A 209 14.34 -3.86 4.89
C GLY A 209 14.65 -2.37 4.82
N ARG A 210 15.52 -1.94 3.89
CA ARG A 210 15.74 -0.51 3.64
C ARG A 210 14.49 0.07 3.00
N LEU A 211 14.07 1.23 3.49
CA LEU A 211 12.92 1.96 2.99
C LEU A 211 13.38 2.92 1.90
N PHE A 212 12.72 2.88 0.75
CA PHE A 212 12.92 3.80 -0.36
C PHE A 212 11.69 4.66 -0.53
N THR A 213 11.89 5.96 -0.75
CA THR A 213 10.82 6.88 -1.10
C THR A 213 11.38 7.97 -2.01
N GLY A 214 10.58 8.48 -2.92
CA GLY A 214 11.00 9.56 -3.82
C GLY A 214 10.34 10.89 -3.52
N ASN A 215 10.81 11.94 -4.16
CA ASN A 215 10.10 13.21 -4.27
C ASN A 215 9.42 13.32 -5.64
N GLY A 216 8.09 13.36 -5.66
CA GLY A 216 7.27 13.51 -6.85
C GLY A 216 6.99 14.95 -7.24
N PHE A 217 7.20 15.91 -6.34
CA PHE A 217 7.00 17.33 -6.63
C PHE A 217 7.90 18.21 -5.78
N ASP A 218 8.76 18.97 -6.44
CA ASP A 218 9.62 19.97 -5.83
C ASP A 218 8.85 21.28 -5.62
N ASN A 219 8.67 21.66 -4.35
CA ASN A 219 7.99 22.87 -3.95
C ASN A 219 8.90 24.11 -4.04
N SER A 220 10.22 23.92 -4.17
CA SER A 220 11.26 24.96 -4.09
C SER A 220 12.41 24.71 -5.07
N PRO A 221 12.16 24.69 -6.40
CA PRO A 221 13.18 24.31 -7.37
C PRO A 221 14.42 25.18 -7.32
N GLY A 222 15.59 24.55 -7.13
CA GLY A 222 16.89 25.21 -7.12
C GLY A 222 17.30 25.86 -5.79
N ALA A 223 16.56 25.65 -4.71
CA ALA A 223 16.99 26.03 -3.37
C ALA A 223 18.08 25.06 -2.84
N PRO A 224 19.18 25.54 -2.24
CA PRO A 224 20.20 24.64 -1.70
C PRO A 224 19.65 23.77 -0.56
N GLY A 225 19.86 22.45 -0.64
CA GLY A 225 19.48 21.50 0.41
C GLY A 225 18.04 20.97 0.33
N THR A 226 17.28 21.34 -0.70
CA THR A 226 15.94 20.80 -0.99
C THR A 226 16.04 19.48 -1.77
N SER A 227 14.95 18.73 -1.79
CA SER A 227 14.86 17.53 -2.63
C SER A 227 14.31 17.91 -4.00
N ASP A 228 15.08 17.74 -5.08
CA ASP A 228 14.54 17.97 -6.43
C ASP A 228 13.52 16.88 -6.81
N THR A 229 12.60 17.20 -7.73
CA THR A 229 11.66 16.22 -8.30
C THR A 229 12.42 15.07 -8.93
N GLY A 230 12.04 13.83 -8.62
CA GLY A 230 12.70 12.61 -9.09
C GLY A 230 13.84 12.12 -8.20
N THR A 231 14.19 12.84 -7.13
CA THR A 231 15.14 12.35 -6.13
C THR A 231 14.58 11.12 -5.43
N ILE A 232 15.37 10.04 -5.32
CA ILE A 232 15.05 8.85 -4.54
C ILE A 232 15.96 8.83 -3.31
N ARG A 233 15.38 8.62 -2.14
CA ARG A 233 16.09 8.48 -0.87
C ARG A 233 15.95 7.05 -0.36
N ALA A 234 17.00 6.56 0.28
CA ALA A 234 17.03 5.27 0.94
C ALA A 234 17.33 5.50 2.43
N PHE A 235 16.63 4.76 3.29
CA PHE A 235 16.77 4.81 4.74
C PHE A 235 17.09 3.43 5.26
N GLU A 236 18.11 3.32 6.10
CA GLU A 236 18.46 2.05 6.72
C GLU A 236 17.39 1.65 7.74
N PRO A 237 17.18 0.35 8.01
CA PRO A 237 16.22 -0.10 9.02
C PRO A 237 16.34 0.63 10.35
N SER A 238 17.59 0.89 10.79
CA SER A 238 17.86 1.61 12.04
C SER A 238 17.30 3.04 12.07
N ASP A 239 17.16 3.68 10.91
CA ASP A 239 16.76 5.09 10.82
C ASP A 239 15.26 5.24 11.05
N TRP A 240 14.46 4.34 10.49
CA TRP A 240 12.99 4.42 10.55
C TRP A 240 12.38 3.54 11.64
N GLN A 241 13.01 2.42 12.00
CA GLN A 241 12.50 1.54 13.06
C GLN A 241 12.65 2.15 14.45
N ALA A 242 13.60 3.08 14.65
CA ALA A 242 13.75 3.80 15.90
C ALA A 242 12.48 4.60 16.29
N ALA A 243 11.66 4.98 15.31
CA ALA A 243 10.38 5.66 15.56
C ALA A 243 9.28 4.73 16.11
N LEU A 244 9.50 3.42 16.13
CA LEU A 244 8.50 2.44 16.56
C LEU A 244 8.57 2.09 18.06
N GLY A 245 9.60 2.55 18.79
CA GLY A 245 9.79 2.30 20.23
C GLY A 245 10.57 1.04 20.53
#